data_AF-A0A497GAB5-F1
#
_entry.id   AF-A0A497GAB5-F1
#
_cell.length_a   1.000
_cell.length_b   1.000
_cell.length_c   1.000
_cell.angle_alpha   90.00
_cell.angle_beta   90.00
_cell.angle_gamma   90.00
#
_symmetry.space_group_name_H-M   'P 1'
#
loop_
_entity.id
_entity.type
_entity.pdbx_description
1 polymer ?
#
loop_
_entity_poly.entity_id
_entity_poly.type
_entity_poly.pdbx_seq_one_letter_code
_entity_poly.pdbx_strand_id
1 'polypeptide(L)'
;MLLTNANRAVLFMRRLTFELFGLTLNTLHVLRLPTAMAIAVGFGLIYGTLVLWIKNPGALSNILQFAIMGLSGVFYSVKRLPAPLQHVSCALPFTYVADLLRHEAMGTPTLLPLRFEYLLVAALAIALNAAGYAAMLHVEKRLKRIGKLGVY
;
A
#
# COMPACT_ATOMS: atom_id res chain seq x y z
N MET A 1 28.12 28.59 -13.64
CA MET A 1 26.76 29.16 -13.43
C MET A 1 25.64 28.11 -13.36
N LEU A 2 25.75 26.94 -14.02
CA LEU A 2 24.70 25.89 -13.95
C LEU A 2 24.56 25.23 -12.55
N LEU A 3 25.66 25.06 -11.81
CA LEU A 3 25.68 24.45 -10.47
C LEU A 3 24.92 25.27 -9.41
N THR A 4 24.93 26.60 -9.51
CA THR A 4 24.24 27.50 -8.58
C THR A 4 22.73 27.47 -8.76
N ASN A 5 22.26 27.33 -10.01
CA ASN A 5 20.83 27.23 -10.31
C ASN A 5 20.27 25.85 -9.94
N ALA A 6 21.05 24.78 -10.15
CA ALA A 6 20.69 23.44 -9.70
C ALA A 6 20.54 23.36 -8.17
N ASN A 7 21.48 23.93 -7.40
CA ASN A 7 21.36 23.97 -5.94
C ASN A 7 20.16 24.80 -5.46
N ARG A 8 19.83 25.89 -6.15
CA ARG A 8 18.62 26.69 -5.85
C ARG A 8 17.33 25.94 -6.17
N ALA A 9 17.31 25.17 -7.27
CA ALA A 9 16.17 24.32 -7.62
C ALA A 9 15.96 23.19 -6.60
N VAL A 10 17.04 22.56 -6.11
CA VAL A 10 16.96 21.53 -5.06
C VAL A 10 16.46 22.12 -3.74
N LEU A 11 16.95 23.30 -3.35
CA LEU A 11 16.49 23.99 -2.13
C LEU A 11 15.03 24.48 -2.25
N PHE A 12 14.63 24.92 -3.45
CA PHE A 12 13.26 25.30 -3.73
C PHE A 12 12.33 24.09 -3.69
N MET A 13 12.70 22.99 -4.35
CA MET A 13 11.95 21.73 -4.28
C MET A 13 11.82 21.25 -2.84
N ARG A 14 12.91 21.26 -2.06
CA ARG A 14 12.89 20.91 -0.64
C ARG A 14 11.95 21.79 0.18
N ARG A 15 11.92 23.11 -0.06
CA ARG A 15 10.98 24.04 0.60
C ARG A 15 9.54 23.86 0.13
N LEU A 16 9.33 23.60 -1.16
CA LEU A 16 8.03 23.34 -1.74
C LEU A 16 7.44 22.05 -1.16
N THR A 17 8.23 20.99 -1.00
CA THR A 17 7.79 19.76 -0.32
C THR A 17 7.45 20.03 1.15
N PHE A 18 8.20 20.89 1.83
CA PHE A 18 7.97 21.25 3.24
C PHE A 18 6.65 22.02 3.45
N GLU A 19 6.37 23.02 2.61
CA GLU A 19 5.15 23.84 2.65
C GLU A 19 3.90 23.06 2.16
N LEU A 20 4.04 22.21 1.13
CA LEU A 20 2.91 21.46 0.57
C LEU A 20 2.50 20.26 1.41
N PHE A 21 3.44 19.60 2.09
CA PHE A 21 3.14 18.37 2.84
C PHE A 21 3.15 18.56 4.36
N GLY A 22 3.69 19.66 4.91
CA GLY A 22 3.78 19.85 6.38
C GLY A 22 4.58 18.76 7.11
N LEU A 23 5.22 17.85 6.36
CA LEU A 23 5.93 16.69 6.89
C LEU A 23 7.26 17.14 7.47
N THR A 24 7.29 17.35 8.78
CA THR A 24 8.54 17.24 9.51
C THR A 24 9.02 15.80 9.35
N LEU A 25 9.97 15.55 8.45
CA LEU A 25 10.61 14.23 8.30
C LEU A 25 11.48 13.97 9.54
N ASN A 26 10.84 13.68 10.66
CA ASN A 26 11.49 13.09 11.82
C ASN A 26 11.99 11.69 11.43
N THR A 27 13.11 11.25 12.00
CA THR A 27 13.70 9.92 11.79
C THR A 27 12.68 8.79 11.98
N LEU A 28 11.70 8.97 12.86
CA LEU A 28 10.60 8.02 13.07
C LEU A 28 9.67 7.87 11.85
N HIS A 29 9.36 8.95 11.13
CA HIS A 29 8.44 8.90 9.97
C HIS A 29 9.09 8.16 8.78
N VAL A 30 10.42 8.32 8.62
CA VAL A 30 11.20 7.58 7.62
C VAL A 30 11.18 6.07 7.89
N LEU A 31 11.15 5.65 9.16
CA LEU A 31 11.05 4.24 9.54
C LEU A 31 9.65 3.65 9.32
N ARG A 32 8.61 4.49 9.30
CA ARG A 32 7.19 4.08 9.21
C ARG A 32 6.72 3.89 7.76
N LEU A 33 7.19 4.70 6.82
CA LEU A 33 6.91 4.59 5.38
C LEU A 33 7.19 3.21 4.73
N PRO A 34 8.29 2.49 5.04
CA PRO A 34 8.55 1.19 4.41
C PRO A 34 7.49 0.13 4.74
N THR A 35 6.72 0.26 5.82
CA THR A 35 5.65 -0.71 6.14
C THR A 35 4.48 -0.63 5.13
N ALA A 36 4.14 0.58 4.69
CA ALA A 36 3.15 0.78 3.62
C ALA A 36 3.64 0.19 2.29
N MET A 37 4.93 0.36 1.97
CA MET A 37 5.53 -0.24 0.78
C MET A 37 5.53 -1.78 0.87
N ALA A 38 5.81 -2.33 2.05
CA ALA A 38 5.77 -3.77 2.27
C ALA A 38 4.37 -4.37 2.04
N ILE A 39 3.29 -3.69 2.46
CA ILE A 39 1.91 -4.12 2.14
C ILE A 39 1.67 -4.11 0.63
N ALA A 40 2.09 -3.05 -0.07
CA ALA A 40 1.93 -2.97 -1.53
C ALA A 40 2.67 -4.10 -2.24
N VAL A 41 3.89 -4.46 -1.80
CA VAL A 41 4.66 -5.58 -2.34
C VAL A 41 3.96 -6.92 -2.09
N GLY A 42 3.54 -7.18 -0.84
CA GLY A 42 2.85 -8.42 -0.49
C GLY A 42 1.54 -8.59 -1.26
N PHE A 43 0.78 -7.51 -1.40
CA PHE A 43 -0.43 -7.50 -2.22
C PHE A 43 -0.12 -7.72 -3.71
N GLY A 44 0.94 -7.10 -4.23
CA GLY A 44 1.41 -7.28 -5.60
C GLY A 44 1.81 -8.73 -5.92
N LEU A 45 2.43 -9.44 -4.97
CA LEU A 45 2.76 -10.87 -5.12
C LEU A 45 1.50 -11.75 -5.20
N ILE A 46 0.52 -11.51 -4.34
CA ILE A 46 -0.77 -12.20 -4.38
C ILE A 46 -1.48 -11.92 -5.71
N TYR A 47 -1.53 -10.65 -6.10
CA TYR A 47 -2.15 -10.21 -7.34
C TYR A 47 -1.48 -10.82 -8.58
N GLY A 48 -0.15 -10.80 -8.64
CA GLY A 48 0.62 -11.41 -9.73
C GLY A 48 0.37 -12.91 -9.83
N THR A 49 0.23 -13.58 -8.69
CA THR A 49 -0.16 -14.99 -8.65
C THR A 49 -1.57 -15.20 -9.20
N LEU A 50 -2.53 -14.34 -8.86
CA LEU A 50 -3.93 -14.42 -9.32
C LEU A 50 -4.06 -14.20 -10.83
N VAL A 51 -3.30 -13.26 -11.38
CA VAL A 51 -3.26 -12.93 -12.82
C VAL A 51 -2.89 -14.13 -13.68
N LEU A 52 -2.01 -15.02 -13.20
CA LEU A 52 -1.61 -16.23 -13.94
C LEU A 52 -2.77 -17.20 -14.22
N TRP A 53 -3.90 -17.07 -13.51
CA TRP A 53 -5.07 -17.92 -13.67
C TRP A 53 -6.18 -17.26 -14.48
N ILE A 54 -6.05 -15.96 -14.78
CA ILE A 54 -7.12 -15.14 -15.34
C ILE A 54 -6.78 -14.81 -16.80
N LYS A 55 -7.75 -15.08 -17.67
CA LYS A 55 -7.60 -14.89 -19.12
C LYS A 55 -7.47 -13.42 -19.53
N ASN A 56 -8.02 -12.50 -18.73
CA ASN A 56 -7.96 -11.06 -19.00
C ASN A 56 -7.55 -10.27 -17.75
N PRO A 57 -6.24 -10.09 -17.51
CA PRO A 57 -5.74 -9.49 -16.26
C PRO A 57 -6.08 -8.01 -16.14
N GLY A 58 -6.16 -7.27 -17.25
CA GLY A 58 -6.42 -5.83 -17.22
C GLY A 58 -7.80 -5.47 -16.67
N ALA A 59 -8.85 -6.22 -17.02
CA ALA A 59 -10.19 -5.99 -16.46
C ALA A 59 -10.22 -6.21 -14.94
N LEU A 60 -9.54 -7.26 -14.47
CA LEU A 60 -9.42 -7.55 -13.03
C LEU A 60 -8.63 -6.46 -12.30
N SER A 61 -7.51 -5.99 -12.86
CA SER A 61 -6.70 -4.92 -12.27
C SER A 61 -7.55 -3.71 -11.97
N ASN A 62 -8.33 -3.27 -12.97
CA ASN A 62 -9.17 -2.09 -12.86
C ASN A 62 -10.24 -2.26 -11.78
N ILE A 63 -10.95 -3.39 -11.78
CA ILE A 63 -12.00 -3.65 -10.78
C ILE A 63 -11.40 -3.67 -9.37
N LEU A 64 -10.29 -4.38 -9.16
CA LEU A 64 -9.62 -4.43 -7.86
C LEU A 64 -9.11 -3.06 -7.44
N GLN A 65 -8.53 -2.29 -8.35
CA GLN A 65 -8.05 -0.93 -8.06
C GLN A 65 -9.19 -0.04 -7.60
N PHE A 66 -10.32 -0.02 -8.32
CA PHE A 66 -11.50 0.75 -7.91
C PHE A 66 -12.05 0.28 -6.57
N ALA A 67 -12.17 -1.04 -6.38
CA ALA A 67 -12.67 -1.60 -5.12
C ALA A 67 -11.76 -1.23 -3.94
N ILE A 68 -10.44 -1.37 -4.08
CA ILE A 68 -9.47 -1.07 -3.04
C ILE A 68 -9.42 0.43 -2.78
N MET A 69 -9.24 1.29 -3.79
CA MET A 69 -9.16 2.74 -3.58
C MET A 69 -10.46 3.31 -3.04
N GLY A 70 -11.62 2.82 -3.49
CA GLY A 70 -12.91 3.19 -2.97
C GLY A 70 -13.08 2.74 -1.52
N LEU A 71 -12.99 1.43 -1.25
CA LEU A 71 -13.33 0.88 0.07
C LEU A 71 -12.27 1.13 1.14
N SER A 72 -11.01 1.35 0.80
CA SER A 72 -9.95 1.59 1.80
C SER A 72 -10.04 2.96 2.48
N GLY A 73 -10.90 3.86 2.01
CA GLY A 73 -10.99 5.20 2.59
C GLY A 73 -9.69 5.99 2.43
N VAL A 74 -9.04 5.90 1.26
CA VAL A 74 -7.87 6.75 0.94
C VAL A 74 -8.30 8.21 0.82
N PHE A 75 -9.40 8.48 0.11
CA PHE A 75 -9.90 9.84 -0.12
C PHE A 75 -10.77 10.39 1.03
N TYR A 76 -11.30 9.52 1.89
CA TYR A 76 -12.20 9.90 2.99
C TYR A 76 -11.98 8.99 4.20
N SER A 77 -12.27 9.49 5.40
CA SER A 77 -12.16 8.64 6.61
C SER A 77 -13.23 7.55 6.60
N VAL A 78 -12.82 6.31 6.88
CA VAL A 78 -13.72 5.14 6.94
C VAL A 78 -14.86 5.32 7.95
N LYS A 79 -14.66 6.13 8.99
CA LYS A 79 -15.70 6.46 9.99
C LYS A 79 -16.95 7.13 9.39
N ARG A 80 -16.87 7.67 8.18
CA ARG A 80 -18.00 8.31 7.47
C ARG A 80 -18.81 7.35 6.60
N LEU A 81 -18.37 6.11 6.42
CA LEU A 81 -19.11 5.09 5.66
C LEU A 81 -20.30 4.56 6.48
N PRO A 82 -21.38 4.12 5.84
CA PRO A 82 -22.45 3.38 6.52
C PRO A 82 -21.92 2.06 7.10
N ALA A 83 -22.50 1.61 8.21
CA ALA A 83 -22.03 0.46 9.00
C ALA A 83 -21.58 -0.77 8.20
N PRO A 84 -22.32 -1.29 7.19
CA PRO A 84 -21.87 -2.48 6.45
C PRO A 84 -20.57 -2.25 5.68
N LEU A 85 -20.38 -1.06 5.10
CA LEU A 85 -19.17 -0.74 4.35
C LEU A 85 -17.95 -0.58 5.28
N GLN A 86 -18.14 -0.10 6.51
CA GLN A 86 -17.05 -0.01 7.48
C GLN A 86 -16.42 -1.37 7.79
N HIS A 87 -17.23 -2.42 7.92
CA HIS A 87 -16.73 -3.77 8.21
C HIS A 87 -15.87 -4.30 7.06
N VAL A 88 -16.29 -4.05 5.81
CA VAL A 88 -15.52 -4.43 4.62
C VAL A 88 -14.22 -3.64 4.55
N SER A 89 -14.27 -2.33 4.82
CA SER A 89 -13.09 -1.48 4.89
C SER A 89 -12.10 -1.95 5.96
N CYS A 90 -12.56 -2.33 7.15
CA CYS A 90 -11.69 -2.84 8.23
C CYS A 90 -11.02 -4.17 7.87
N ALA A 91 -11.55 -4.95 6.93
CA ALA A 91 -10.89 -6.14 6.42
C ALA A 91 -9.76 -5.82 5.43
N LEU A 92 -9.76 -4.63 4.83
CA LEU A 92 -8.75 -4.23 3.86
C LEU A 92 -7.49 -3.71 4.57
N PRO A 93 -6.31 -4.30 4.30
CA PRO A 93 -5.05 -3.88 4.91
C PRO A 93 -4.68 -2.44 4.52
N PHE A 94 -5.09 -2.00 3.33
CA PHE A 94 -4.88 -0.63 2.83
C PHE A 94 -5.63 0.43 3.64
N THR A 95 -6.69 0.07 4.36
CA THR A 95 -7.43 1.01 5.20
C THR A 95 -6.57 1.58 6.32
N TYR A 96 -5.85 0.71 7.02
CA TYR A 96 -4.96 1.12 8.11
C TYR A 96 -3.77 1.92 7.59
N VAL A 97 -3.27 1.60 6.38
CA VAL A 97 -2.21 2.39 5.72
C VAL A 97 -2.70 3.80 5.40
N ALA A 98 -3.91 3.92 4.84
CA ALA A 98 -4.51 5.20 4.51
C ALA A 98 -4.77 6.05 5.76
N ASP A 99 -5.20 5.43 6.85
CA ASP A 99 -5.45 6.13 8.11
C ASP A 99 -4.17 6.61 8.79
N LEU A 100 -3.13 5.77 8.84
CA LEU A 100 -1.80 6.14 9.29
C LEU A 100 -1.19 7.27 8.45
N LEU A 101 -1.30 7.19 7.13
CA LEU A 101 -0.81 8.25 6.24
C LEU A 101 -1.52 9.58 6.51
N ARG A 102 -2.84 9.53 6.76
CA ARG A 102 -3.63 10.70 7.10
C ARG A 102 -3.26 11.26 8.47
N HIS A 103 -3.06 10.40 9.48
CA HIS A 103 -2.57 10.82 10.79
C HIS A 103 -1.23 11.54 10.69
N GLU A 104 -0.30 11.01 9.89
CA GLU A 104 1.03 11.57 9.73
C GLU A 104 1.04 12.87 8.90
N ALA A 105 0.18 12.98 7.88
CA ALA A 105 0.09 14.17 7.03
C ALA A 105 -0.76 15.31 7.64
N MET A 106 -1.83 14.97 8.36
CA MET A 106 -2.84 15.94 8.83
C MET A 106 -2.98 16.00 10.36
N GLY A 107 -2.29 15.13 11.11
CA GLY A 107 -2.38 15.06 12.58
C GLY A 107 -3.72 14.54 13.10
N THR A 108 -4.57 13.94 12.25
CA THR A 108 -5.92 13.49 12.64
C THR A 108 -5.89 12.25 13.53
N PRO A 109 -6.82 12.07 14.48
CA PRO A 109 -6.85 10.87 15.31
C PRO A 109 -7.07 9.61 14.48
N THR A 110 -6.29 8.57 14.77
CA THR A 110 -6.33 7.27 14.10
C THR A 110 -7.59 6.46 14.44
N LEU A 111 -7.83 5.37 13.71
CA LEU A 111 -8.88 4.39 13.95
C LEU A 111 -8.63 3.61 15.25
N LEU A 112 -7.38 3.18 15.46
CA LEU A 112 -6.91 2.46 16.63
C LEU A 112 -5.85 3.30 17.37
N PRO A 113 -5.49 2.98 18.62
CA PRO A 113 -4.37 3.67 19.26
C PRO A 113 -3.10 3.48 18.42
N LEU A 114 -2.38 4.57 18.15
CA LEU A 114 -1.29 4.64 17.16
C LEU A 114 -0.31 3.45 17.21
N ARG A 115 0.09 3.02 18.41
CA ARG A 115 1.01 1.89 18.61
C ARG A 115 0.43 0.57 18.10
N PHE A 116 -0.85 0.30 18.38
CA PHE A 116 -1.52 -0.91 17.92
C PHE A 116 -1.73 -0.90 16.42
N GLU A 117 -2.05 0.26 15.84
CA GLU A 117 -2.25 0.37 14.39
C GLU A 117 -0.97 0.10 13.61
N TYR A 118 0.18 0.61 14.08
CA TYR A 118 1.48 0.26 13.50
C TYR A 118 1.80 -1.23 13.61
N LEU A 119 1.56 -1.84 14.77
CA LEU A 119 1.80 -3.28 14.96
C LEU A 119 0.88 -4.11 14.05
N LEU A 120 -0.39 -3.71 13.91
CA LEU A 120 -1.34 -4.35 13.03
C LEU A 120 -0.90 -4.25 11.56
N VAL A 121 -0.49 -3.07 11.10
CA VAL A 121 0.04 -2.87 9.75
C VAL A 121 1.31 -3.68 9.51
N ALA A 122 2.23 -3.73 10.47
CA ALA A 122 3.44 -4.55 10.36
C ALA A 122 3.10 -6.05 10.29
N ALA A 123 2.17 -6.52 11.13
CA ALA A 123 1.71 -7.91 11.11
C ALA A 123 1.01 -8.26 9.77
N LEU A 124 0.16 -7.36 9.26
CA LEU A 124 -0.49 -7.51 7.96
C LEU A 124 0.51 -7.52 6.81
N ALA A 125 1.54 -6.67 6.86
CA ALA A 125 2.61 -6.65 5.88
C ALA A 125 3.34 -8.01 5.84
N ILE A 126 3.75 -8.52 7.00
CA ILE A 126 4.43 -9.82 7.09
C ILE A 126 3.51 -10.94 6.60
N ALA A 127 2.24 -10.95 7.04
CA ALA A 127 1.26 -11.95 6.65
C ALA A 127 1.01 -11.95 5.13
N LEU A 128 0.82 -10.79 4.52
CA LEU A 128 0.61 -10.65 3.07
C LEU A 128 1.83 -11.08 2.27
N ASN A 129 3.04 -10.69 2.68
CA ASN A 129 4.25 -11.10 1.99
C ASN A 129 4.48 -12.60 2.10
N ALA A 130 4.29 -13.18 3.30
CA ALA A 130 4.38 -14.62 3.51
C ALA A 130 3.33 -15.37 2.67
N ALA A 131 2.09 -14.89 2.66
CA ALA A 131 1.00 -15.47 1.86
C ALA A 131 1.26 -15.35 0.36
N GLY A 132 1.71 -14.19 -0.12
CA GLY A 132 2.06 -13.95 -1.52
C GLY A 132 3.22 -14.83 -1.98
N TYR A 133 4.26 -14.94 -1.17
CA TYR A 133 5.39 -15.82 -1.43
C TYR A 133 4.96 -17.30 -1.47
N ALA A 134 4.15 -17.74 -0.49
CA ALA A 134 3.62 -19.09 -0.48
C ALA A 134 2.74 -19.37 -1.71
N ALA A 135 1.86 -18.44 -2.09
CA ALA A 135 1.00 -18.57 -3.26
C ALA A 135 1.82 -18.70 -4.55
N MET A 136 2.87 -17.89 -4.70
CA MET A 136 3.77 -17.95 -5.84
C MET A 136 4.50 -19.29 -5.92
N LEU A 137 5.01 -19.81 -4.80
CA LEU A 137 5.62 -21.15 -4.75
C LEU A 137 4.64 -22.28 -5.12
N HIS A 138 3.38 -22.16 -4.69
CA HIS A 138 2.35 -23.13 -5.06
C HIS A 138 2.07 -23.12 -6.56
N VAL A 139 2.00 -21.94 -7.16
CA VAL A 139 1.78 -21.78 -8.60
C VAL A 139 2.99 -22.25 -9.41
N GLU A 140 4.21 -21.95 -8.97
CA GLU A 140 5.43 -22.41 -9.62
C GLU A 140 5.52 -23.96 -9.66
N LYS A 141 5.22 -24.62 -8.53
CA LYS A 141 5.16 -26.10 -8.46
C LYS A 141 4.07 -26.68 -9.35
N ARG A 142 2.98 -25.93 -9.59
CA ARG A 142 1.90 -26.35 -10.48
C ARG A 142 2.32 -26.18 -11.95
N LEU A 143 2.90 -25.03 -12.30
CA LEU A 143 3.37 -24.72 -13.66
C LEU A 143 4.50 -25.65 -14.12
N LYS A 144 5.45 -25.99 -13.24
CA LYS A 144 6.53 -26.97 -13.52
C LYS A 144 5.98 -28.35 -13.90
N ARG A 145 4.87 -28.79 -13.30
CA ARG A 145 4.23 -30.07 -13.62
C ARG A 145 3.42 -30.06 -14.91
N ILE A 146 2.98 -28.89 -15.37
CA ILE A 146 2.15 -28.74 -16.57
C ILE A 146 3.02 -28.47 -17.83
N GLY A 147 4.34 -28.35 -17.68
CA GLY A 147 5.29 -28.22 -18.80
C GLY A 147 5.22 -26.89 -19.58
N LYS A 148 4.49 -25.89 -19.08
CA LYS A 148 4.29 -24.58 -19.75
C LYS A 148 5.36 -23.53 -19.43
N LEU A 149 6.60 -23.94 -19.18
CA LEU A 149 7.70 -23.00 -18.89
C LEU A 149 8.23 -22.26 -20.14
N GLY A 150 7.75 -22.60 -21.35
CA GLY A 150 8.26 -22.05 -22.60
C GLY A 150 7.22 -21.45 -23.56
N VAL A 151 6.04 -21.01 -23.08
CA VAL A 151 4.98 -20.47 -23.97
C VAL A 151 4.48 -19.08 -23.57
N TYR A 152 5.27 -18.31 -22.82
CA TYR A 152 5.06 -16.88 -22.67
C TYR A 152 6.37 -16.13 -22.84
#